data_AF-A0A0U5FLZ1-F1
#
_entry.id   AF-A0A0U5FLZ1-F1
#
_cell.length_a   1.000
_cell.length_b   1.000
_cell.length_c   1.000
_cell.angle_alpha   90.00
_cell.angle_beta   90.00
_cell.angle_gamma   90.00
#
_symmetry.space_group_name_H-M   'P 1'
#
loop_
_entity.id
_entity.type
_entity.pdbx_description
1 polymer ?
#
loop_
_entity_poly.entity_id
_entity_poly.type
_entity_poly.pdbx_seq_one_letter_code
_entity_poly.pdbx_strand_id
1 'polypeptide(L)'
;MQSVQRQFGRLMKRSADDNQVAILLKDFEQVDNLLNKIVDSTKAWRDAWSSLLTHQDRMLIEFDTLYSPIIGAAEPSSHTPVLTPDATLARTAKLKAEYEDLRKELIEELAAIDLRMIDPASQARECLLPFKKIIKKRDDRKLDYERCQGRVDSYAKKAKRSDRENASLAKAEEELSKATMV
;
A
#
# COMPACT_ATOMS: atom_id res chain seq x y z
N MET A 1 8.92 -30.05 34.25
CA MET A 1 7.45 -30.09 34.26
C MET A 1 6.88 -28.68 34.41
N GLN A 2 6.74 -27.91 33.32
CA GLN A 2 5.98 -26.65 33.28
C GLN A 2 5.61 -26.34 31.83
N SER A 3 4.48 -26.85 31.31
CA SER A 3 3.97 -26.41 30.01
C SER A 3 2.54 -26.86 29.68
N VAL A 4 1.57 -26.85 30.59
CA VAL A 4 0.16 -27.11 30.17
C VAL A 4 -0.85 -26.35 31.04
N GLN A 5 -0.87 -25.02 30.94
CA GLN A 5 -1.95 -24.22 31.51
C GLN A 5 -2.29 -23.01 30.63
N ARG A 6 -2.52 -23.24 29.33
CA ARG A 6 -3.01 -22.21 28.39
C ARG A 6 -4.13 -22.70 27.47
N GLN A 7 -5.04 -23.56 27.96
CA GLN A 7 -6.18 -24.03 27.15
C GLN A 7 -7.58 -23.88 27.80
N PHE A 8 -7.69 -23.43 29.05
CA PHE A 8 -8.98 -23.33 29.75
C PHE A 8 -9.73 -21.98 29.59
N GLY A 9 -9.50 -21.28 28.47
CA GLY A 9 -10.25 -20.06 28.09
C GLY A 9 -11.19 -20.25 26.89
N ARG A 10 -11.24 -21.46 26.28
CA ARG A 10 -12.01 -21.72 25.05
C ARG A 10 -13.50 -22.03 25.27
N LEU A 11 -14.03 -21.84 26.47
CA LEU A 11 -15.42 -22.15 26.82
C LEU A 11 -16.24 -20.93 27.22
N MET A 12 -15.97 -19.77 26.63
CA MET A 12 -16.99 -18.73 26.49
C MET A 12 -17.63 -18.92 25.12
N LYS A 13 -18.97 -18.81 25.05
CA LYS A 13 -19.76 -18.93 23.82
C LYS A 13 -19.05 -18.19 22.68
N ARG A 14 -18.37 -18.91 21.80
CA ARG A 14 -18.11 -18.43 20.45
C ARG A 14 -19.49 -18.33 19.81
N SER A 15 -20.17 -17.19 19.95
CA SER A 15 -21.33 -16.93 19.12
C SER A 15 -20.84 -17.01 17.68
N ALA A 16 -21.66 -17.55 16.77
CA ALA A 16 -21.31 -17.65 15.36
C ALA A 16 -20.87 -16.28 14.77
N ASP A 17 -21.35 -15.18 15.36
CA ASP A 17 -20.98 -13.80 15.03
C ASP A 17 -19.47 -13.54 15.19
N ASP A 18 -18.82 -14.09 16.20
CA ASP A 18 -17.43 -13.73 16.52
C ASP A 18 -16.44 -14.25 15.46
N ASN A 19 -16.76 -15.40 14.84
CA ASN A 19 -15.97 -15.96 13.74
C ASN A 19 -16.26 -15.22 12.41
N GLN A 20 -17.52 -14.84 12.16
CA GLN A 20 -17.89 -14.05 10.99
C GLN A 20 -17.25 -12.67 11.03
N VAL A 21 -17.27 -12.00 12.19
CA VAL A 21 -16.60 -10.72 12.39
C VAL A 21 -15.09 -10.85 12.19
N ALA A 22 -14.46 -11.91 12.70
CA ALA A 22 -13.03 -12.14 12.49
C ALA A 22 -12.66 -12.29 11.00
N ILE A 23 -13.51 -12.96 10.21
CA ILE A 23 -13.33 -13.07 8.75
C ILE A 23 -13.46 -11.70 8.10
N LEU A 24 -14.51 -10.93 8.42
CA LEU A 24 -14.72 -9.59 7.86
C LEU A 24 -13.57 -8.62 8.18
N LEU A 25 -13.03 -8.67 9.40
CA LEU A 25 -11.86 -7.86 9.79
C LEU A 25 -10.62 -8.23 8.97
N LYS A 26 -10.40 -9.52 8.77
CA LYS A 26 -9.29 -10.02 7.95
C LYS A 26 -9.46 -9.60 6.49
N ASP A 27 -10.66 -9.75 5.92
CA ASP A 27 -10.97 -9.37 4.54
C ASP A 27 -10.77 -7.86 4.35
N PHE A 28 -11.19 -7.05 5.34
CA PHE A 28 -10.96 -5.61 5.34
C PHE A 28 -9.47 -5.26 5.28
N GLU A 29 -8.64 -5.86 6.14
CA GLU A 29 -7.18 -5.66 6.12
C GLU A 29 -6.57 -6.11 4.79
N GLN A 30 -7.05 -7.22 4.22
CA GLN A 30 -6.57 -7.71 2.93
C GLN A 30 -6.90 -6.75 1.79
N VAL A 31 -8.13 -6.23 1.74
CA VAL A 31 -8.55 -5.26 0.73
C VAL A 31 -7.76 -3.96 0.84
N ASP A 32 -7.58 -3.43 2.05
CA ASP A 32 -6.79 -2.20 2.26
C ASP A 32 -5.33 -2.37 1.81
N ASN A 33 -4.71 -3.50 2.16
CA ASN A 33 -3.35 -3.83 1.75
C ASN A 33 -3.25 -4.04 0.24
N LEU A 34 -4.22 -4.72 -0.37
CA LEU A 34 -4.26 -4.97 -1.81
C LEU A 34 -4.39 -3.66 -2.58
N LEU A 35 -5.33 -2.80 -2.19
CA LEU A 35 -5.50 -1.49 -2.83
C LEU A 35 -4.25 -0.63 -2.68
N ASN A 36 -3.58 -0.64 -1.51
CA ASN A 36 -2.32 0.08 -1.34
C ASN A 36 -1.25 -0.44 -2.30
N LYS A 37 -1.10 -1.76 -2.41
CA LYS A 37 -0.16 -2.38 -3.33
C LYS A 37 -0.47 -2.04 -4.79
N ILE A 38 -1.74 -2.01 -5.19
CA ILE A 38 -2.14 -1.60 -6.54
C ILE A 38 -1.70 -0.16 -6.81
N VAL A 39 -2.04 0.77 -5.91
CA VAL A 39 -1.66 2.18 -6.05
C VAL A 39 -0.14 2.34 -6.16
N ASP A 40 0.62 1.74 -5.25
CA ASP A 40 2.08 1.88 -5.21
C ASP A 40 2.75 1.23 -6.42
N SER A 41 2.31 0.02 -6.81
CA SER A 41 2.90 -0.72 -7.93
C SER A 41 2.58 -0.05 -9.26
N THR A 42 1.36 0.43 -9.46
CA THR A 42 0.97 1.13 -10.71
C THR A 42 1.67 2.48 -10.84
N LYS A 43 1.84 3.23 -9.74
CA LYS A 43 2.64 4.46 -9.74
C LYS A 43 4.10 4.19 -10.10
N ALA A 44 4.72 3.22 -9.44
CA ALA A 44 6.11 2.86 -9.71
C ALA A 44 6.30 2.39 -11.16
N TRP A 45 5.36 1.61 -11.69
CA TRP A 45 5.36 1.17 -13.08
C TRP A 45 5.26 2.36 -14.05
N ARG A 46 4.32 3.29 -13.83
CA ARG A 46 4.16 4.49 -14.66
C ARG A 46 5.41 5.35 -14.64
N ASP A 47 6.00 5.57 -13.47
CA ASP A 47 7.22 6.38 -13.30
C ASP A 47 8.42 5.74 -13.99
N ALA A 48 8.54 4.41 -13.91
CA ALA A 48 9.58 3.67 -14.62
C ALA A 48 9.45 3.80 -16.14
N TRP A 49 8.23 3.73 -16.69
CA TRP A 49 7.99 3.93 -18.12
C TRP A 49 8.28 5.36 -18.57
N SER A 50 7.84 6.36 -17.81
CA SER A 50 8.15 7.76 -18.10
C SER A 50 9.67 8.02 -18.12
N SER A 51 10.39 7.43 -17.16
CA SER A 51 11.86 7.46 -17.12
C SER A 51 12.47 6.79 -18.34
N LEU A 52 12.00 5.59 -18.71
CA LEU A 52 12.48 4.85 -19.89
C LEU A 52 12.31 5.67 -21.18
N LEU A 53 11.13 6.26 -21.40
CA LEU A 53 10.86 7.09 -22.57
C LEU A 53 11.77 8.32 -22.61
N THR A 54 12.02 8.94 -21.46
CA THR A 54 12.96 10.06 -21.34
C THR A 54 14.40 9.65 -21.64
N HIS A 55 14.81 8.44 -21.24
CA HIS A 55 16.13 7.91 -21.56
C HIS A 55 16.29 7.60 -23.05
N GLN A 56 15.26 7.03 -23.68
CA GLN A 56 15.26 6.76 -25.12
C GLN A 56 15.35 8.05 -25.93
N ASP A 57 14.57 9.06 -25.58
CA ASP A 57 14.59 10.40 -26.19
C ASP A 57 15.99 11.02 -26.14
N ARG A 58 16.61 11.04 -24.95
CA ARG A 58 17.99 11.54 -24.77
C ARG A 58 19.00 10.78 -25.61
N MET A 59 18.92 9.46 -25.65
CA MET A 59 19.83 8.63 -26.45
C MET A 59 19.79 9.01 -27.94
N LEU A 60 18.60 9.30 -28.48
CA LEU A 60 18.45 9.68 -29.88
C LEU A 60 18.92 11.11 -30.17
N ILE A 61 18.75 12.03 -29.21
CA ILE A 61 19.38 13.36 -29.28
C ILE A 61 20.91 13.24 -29.33
N GLU A 62 21.50 12.34 -28.56
CA GLU A 62 22.94 12.10 -28.60
C GLU A 62 23.38 11.46 -29.92
N PHE A 63 22.61 10.53 -30.49
CA PHE A 63 22.92 9.99 -31.82
C PHE A 63 22.84 11.06 -32.91
N ASP A 64 21.82 11.91 -32.87
CA ASP A 64 21.68 13.05 -33.79
C ASP A 64 22.87 14.00 -33.68
N THR A 65 23.32 14.28 -32.45
CA THR A 65 24.50 15.12 -32.17
C THR A 65 25.80 14.47 -32.65
N LEU A 66 25.97 13.16 -32.42
CA LEU A 66 27.16 12.41 -32.80
C LEU A 66 27.37 12.39 -34.32
N TYR A 67 26.28 12.25 -35.08
CA TYR A 67 26.35 12.20 -36.54
C TYR A 67 26.32 13.57 -37.20
N SER A 68 25.91 14.62 -36.46
CA SER A 68 25.87 15.99 -36.97
C SER A 68 27.25 16.49 -37.39
N PRO A 69 27.34 17.30 -38.46
CA PRO A 69 28.61 17.86 -38.92
C PRO A 69 29.30 18.68 -37.81
N ILE A 70 30.59 18.41 -37.59
CA ILE A 70 31.40 19.17 -36.63
C ILE A 70 31.70 20.55 -37.21
N ILE A 71 31.15 21.60 -36.58
CA ILE A 71 31.40 22.98 -36.95
C ILE A 71 32.85 23.35 -36.60
N GLY A 72 33.63 23.84 -37.57
CA GLY A 72 35.02 24.23 -37.37
C GLY A 72 36.08 23.19 -37.75
N ALA A 73 35.67 22.03 -38.29
CA ALA A 73 36.60 21.01 -38.80
C ALA A 73 37.42 21.43 -40.04
N ALA A 74 37.22 22.66 -40.55
CA ALA A 74 37.97 23.24 -41.66
C ALA A 74 39.35 23.82 -41.24
N GLU A 75 39.66 23.87 -39.95
CA GLU A 75 40.99 24.19 -39.44
C GLU A 75 42.04 23.18 -39.94
N PRO A 76 43.26 23.60 -40.31
CA PRO A 76 44.28 22.70 -40.84
C PRO A 76 44.79 21.76 -39.74
N SER A 77 44.13 20.62 -39.59
CA SER A 77 44.55 19.50 -38.74
C SER A 77 45.30 18.45 -39.55
N SER A 78 46.09 17.59 -38.89
CA SER A 78 46.78 16.47 -39.55
C SER A 78 45.83 15.41 -40.14
N HIS A 79 44.54 15.49 -39.81
CA HIS A 79 43.50 14.57 -40.28
C HIS A 79 42.49 15.31 -41.18
N THR A 80 42.15 14.71 -42.33
CA THR A 80 41.07 15.19 -43.19
C THR A 80 39.72 14.72 -42.63
N PRO A 81 38.84 15.63 -42.18
CA PRO A 81 37.53 15.23 -41.68
C PRO A 81 36.69 14.66 -42.83
N VAL A 82 36.04 13.52 -42.60
CA VAL A 82 35.07 12.93 -43.51
C VAL A 82 33.67 13.26 -43.01
N LEU A 83 32.83 13.83 -43.87
CA LEU A 83 31.44 14.11 -43.53
C LEU A 83 30.65 12.81 -43.35
N THR A 84 29.76 12.79 -42.37
CA THR A 84 28.80 11.69 -42.20
C THR A 84 27.95 11.55 -43.48
N PRO A 85 27.77 10.34 -44.03
CA PRO A 85 26.94 10.15 -45.21
C PRO A 85 25.50 10.62 -45.02
N ASP A 86 24.92 11.27 -46.04
CA ASP A 86 23.55 11.79 -45.99
C ASP A 86 22.51 10.72 -45.65
N ALA A 87 22.70 9.50 -46.14
CA ALA A 87 21.83 8.37 -45.85
C ALA A 87 21.82 8.00 -44.35
N THR A 88 22.95 8.18 -43.65
CA THR A 88 23.06 7.95 -42.20
C THR A 88 22.40 9.09 -41.43
N LEU A 89 22.65 10.34 -41.83
CA LEU A 89 22.00 11.52 -41.24
C LEU A 89 20.47 11.42 -41.34
N ALA A 90 19.94 11.10 -42.52
CA ALA A 90 18.51 10.95 -42.75
C ALA A 90 17.89 9.83 -41.90
N ARG A 91 18.61 8.71 -41.71
CA ARG A 91 18.17 7.60 -40.85
C ARG A 91 18.08 8.03 -39.38
N THR A 92 19.11 8.71 -38.87
CA THR A 92 19.15 9.16 -37.47
C THR A 92 18.06 10.20 -37.20
N ALA A 93 17.88 11.17 -38.10
CA ALA A 93 16.82 12.17 -37.98
C ALA A 93 15.42 11.55 -38.01
N LYS A 94 15.19 10.58 -38.92
CA LYS A 94 13.92 9.84 -38.99
C LYS A 94 13.65 9.05 -37.71
N LEU A 95 14.66 8.33 -37.20
CA LEU A 95 14.54 7.55 -35.97
C LEU A 95 14.19 8.43 -34.77
N LYS A 96 14.85 9.59 -34.64
CA LYS A 96 14.56 10.59 -33.60
C LYS A 96 13.11 11.08 -33.69
N ALA A 97 12.65 11.47 -34.87
CA ALA A 97 11.28 11.94 -35.07
C ALA A 97 10.23 10.86 -34.70
N GLU A 98 10.42 9.61 -35.15
CA GLU A 98 9.51 8.51 -34.83
C GLU A 98 9.42 8.24 -33.32
N TYR A 99 10.54 8.30 -32.61
CA TYR A 99 10.55 8.12 -31.15
C TYR A 99 10.04 9.33 -30.38
N GLU A 100 10.23 10.55 -30.87
CA GLU A 100 9.63 11.75 -30.28
C GLU A 100 8.09 11.67 -30.35
N ASP A 101 7.54 11.22 -31.48
CA ASP A 101 6.10 11.03 -31.63
C ASP A 101 5.58 9.86 -30.78
N LEU A 102 6.28 8.72 -30.79
CA LEU A 102 5.95 7.59 -29.91
C LEU A 102 5.97 7.99 -28.44
N ARG A 103 6.94 8.81 -28.01
CA ARG A 103 7.02 9.31 -26.64
C ARG A 103 5.82 10.18 -26.28
N LYS A 104 5.37 11.06 -27.17
CA LYS A 104 4.18 11.91 -26.92
C LYS A 104 2.95 11.03 -26.71
N GLU A 105 2.69 10.10 -27.63
CA GLU A 105 1.56 9.18 -27.55
C GLU A 105 1.59 8.34 -26.26
N LEU A 106 2.74 7.77 -25.91
CA LEU A 106 2.85 6.94 -24.71
C LEU A 106 2.75 7.74 -23.41
N ILE A 107 3.21 8.99 -23.37
CA ILE A 107 3.03 9.85 -22.19
C ILE A 107 1.54 10.13 -21.95
N GLU A 108 0.75 10.34 -23.01
CA GLU A 108 -0.69 10.52 -22.90
C GLU A 108 -1.39 9.26 -22.37
N GLU A 109 -1.01 8.08 -22.87
CA GLU A 109 -1.52 6.80 -22.36
C GLU A 109 -1.11 6.54 -20.90
N LEU A 110 0.11 6.89 -20.50
CA LEU A 110 0.56 6.80 -19.11
C LEU A 110 -0.24 7.72 -18.19
N ALA A 111 -0.60 8.93 -18.65
CA ALA A 111 -1.48 9.83 -17.90
C ALA A 111 -2.91 9.28 -17.79
N ALA A 112 -3.40 8.57 -18.81
CA ALA A 112 -4.70 7.89 -18.74
C ALA A 112 -4.75 6.78 -17.68
N ILE A 113 -3.61 6.15 -17.37
CA ILE A 113 -3.51 5.12 -16.31
C ILE A 113 -3.69 5.71 -14.92
N ASP A 114 -3.26 6.95 -14.70
CA ASP A 114 -3.55 7.65 -13.44
C ASP A 114 -5.05 7.72 -13.19
N LEU A 115 -5.79 8.20 -14.20
CA LEU A 115 -7.24 8.37 -14.13
C LEU A 115 -8.02 7.05 -14.06
N ARG A 116 -7.55 6.01 -14.77
CA ARG A 116 -8.29 4.74 -14.91
C ARG A 116 -7.97 3.72 -13.82
N MET A 117 -6.81 3.80 -13.17
CA MET A 117 -6.37 2.79 -12.20
C MET A 117 -5.97 3.37 -10.86
N ILE A 118 -5.08 4.37 -10.84
CA ILE A 118 -4.51 4.90 -9.59
C ILE A 118 -5.56 5.68 -8.81
N ASP A 119 -6.30 6.56 -9.47
CA ASP A 119 -7.32 7.40 -8.82
C ASP A 119 -8.48 6.56 -8.28
N PRO A 120 -9.11 5.63 -9.04
CA PRO A 120 -10.18 4.79 -8.51
C PRO A 120 -9.72 3.92 -7.34
N ALA A 121 -8.51 3.35 -7.40
CA ALA A 121 -7.96 2.56 -6.30
C ALA A 121 -7.68 3.43 -5.06
N SER A 122 -7.20 4.67 -5.25
CA SER A 122 -6.97 5.61 -4.15
C SER A 122 -8.28 6.06 -3.50
N GLN A 123 -9.28 6.42 -4.29
CA GLN A 123 -10.63 6.78 -3.81
C GLN A 123 -11.28 5.61 -3.05
N ALA A 124 -11.17 4.38 -3.57
CA ALA A 124 -11.67 3.20 -2.88
C ALA A 124 -11.03 3.03 -1.49
N ARG A 125 -9.73 3.34 -1.34
CA ARG A 125 -9.07 3.32 -0.02
C ARG A 125 -9.53 4.43 0.90
N GLU A 126 -9.79 5.61 0.37
CA GLU A 126 -10.32 6.72 1.16
C GLU A 126 -11.67 6.36 1.77
N CYS A 127 -12.53 5.65 1.02
CA CYS A 127 -13.78 5.12 1.53
C CYS A 127 -13.60 4.10 2.68
N LEU A 128 -12.44 3.44 2.78
CA LEU A 128 -12.13 2.50 3.87
C LEU A 128 -11.64 3.19 5.15
N LEU A 129 -11.17 4.44 5.09
CA LEU A 129 -10.62 5.15 6.26
C LEU A 129 -11.59 5.29 7.45
N PRO A 130 -12.89 5.60 7.25
CA PRO A 130 -13.85 5.64 8.36
C PRO A 130 -14.00 4.28 9.04
N PHE A 131 -13.99 3.19 8.26
CA PHE A 131 -14.11 1.83 8.79
C PHE A 131 -12.92 1.44 9.65
N LYS A 132 -11.68 1.85 9.31
CA LYS A 132 -10.51 1.67 10.18
C LYS A 132 -10.74 2.24 11.58
N LYS A 133 -11.34 3.42 11.67
CA LYS A 133 -11.65 4.07 12.96
C LYS A 133 -12.69 3.28 13.75
N ILE A 134 -13.71 2.75 13.07
CA ILE A 134 -14.77 1.94 13.70
C ILE A 134 -14.19 0.60 14.20
N ILE A 135 -13.39 -0.07 13.38
CA ILE A 135 -12.72 -1.33 13.74
C ILE A 135 -11.83 -1.11 14.96
N LYS A 136 -11.00 -0.06 14.97
CA LYS A 136 -10.17 0.28 16.13
C LYS A 136 -10.99 0.48 17.40
N LYS A 137 -12.07 1.28 17.33
CA LYS A 137 -12.97 1.48 18.47
C LYS A 137 -13.58 0.17 18.97
N ARG A 138 -13.92 -0.74 18.05
CA ARG A 138 -14.47 -2.05 18.36
C ARG A 138 -13.44 -2.94 19.06
N ASP A 139 -12.20 -2.92 18.61
CA ASP A 139 -11.11 -3.69 19.23
C ASP A 139 -10.71 -3.13 20.60
N ASP A 140 -10.68 -1.80 20.77
CA ASP A 140 -10.47 -1.15 22.06
C ASP A 140 -11.56 -1.58 23.07
N ARG A 141 -12.84 -1.55 22.66
CA ARG A 141 -13.97 -2.01 23.49
C ARG A 141 -13.91 -3.49 23.81
N LYS A 142 -13.57 -4.33 22.83
CA LYS A 142 -13.40 -5.77 23.04
C LYS A 142 -12.33 -6.05 24.09
N LEU A 143 -11.21 -5.33 24.02
CA LEU A 143 -10.11 -5.46 24.97
C LEU A 143 -10.55 -5.03 26.39
N ASP A 144 -11.29 -3.94 26.51
CA ASP A 144 -11.85 -3.50 27.79
C ASP A 144 -12.83 -4.53 28.37
N TYR A 145 -13.72 -5.08 27.54
CA TYR A 145 -14.62 -6.16 27.93
C TYR A 145 -13.84 -7.40 28.42
N GLU A 146 -12.82 -7.86 27.67
CA GLU A 146 -11.97 -9.00 28.05
C GLU A 146 -11.24 -8.78 29.38
N ARG A 147 -10.80 -7.53 29.65
CA ARG A 147 -10.20 -7.16 30.94
C ARG A 147 -11.20 -7.21 32.09
N CYS A 148 -12.39 -6.64 31.92
CA CYS A 148 -13.45 -6.67 32.93
C CYS A 148 -13.89 -8.11 33.20
N GLN A 149 -14.09 -8.92 32.15
CA GLN A 149 -14.44 -10.33 32.28
C GLN A 149 -13.36 -11.10 33.03
N GLY A 150 -12.08 -10.91 32.69
CA GLY A 150 -10.97 -11.57 33.37
C GLY A 150 -10.88 -11.23 34.86
N ARG A 151 -11.23 -9.99 35.26
CA ARG A 151 -11.32 -9.59 36.67
C ARG A 151 -12.45 -10.30 37.40
N VAL A 152 -13.65 -10.33 36.81
CA VAL A 152 -14.81 -11.04 37.38
C VAL A 152 -14.49 -12.53 37.53
N ASP A 153 -13.95 -13.17 36.49
CA ASP A 153 -13.57 -14.58 36.51
C ASP A 153 -12.52 -14.88 37.59
N SER A 154 -11.56 -13.98 37.81
CA SER A 154 -10.53 -14.13 38.83
C SER A 154 -11.11 -14.13 40.25
N TYR A 155 -12.02 -13.20 40.54
CA TYR A 155 -12.70 -13.14 41.84
C TYR A 155 -13.71 -14.28 42.02
N ALA A 156 -14.43 -14.66 40.96
CA ALA A 156 -15.41 -15.75 40.98
C ALA A 156 -14.79 -17.11 41.28
N LYS A 157 -13.55 -17.36 40.79
CA LYS A 157 -12.80 -18.60 41.03
C LYS A 157 -12.29 -18.78 42.46
N LYS A 158 -12.35 -17.76 43.32
CA LYS A 158 -11.91 -17.88 44.72
C LYS A 158 -12.91 -18.71 45.53
N ALA A 159 -12.45 -19.85 46.06
CA ALA A 159 -13.27 -20.80 46.82
C ALA A 159 -13.75 -20.28 48.19
N LYS A 160 -12.98 -19.37 48.81
CA LYS A 160 -13.40 -18.58 49.98
C LYS A 160 -13.16 -17.12 49.68
N ARG A 161 -14.16 -16.27 49.92
CA ARG A 161 -14.10 -14.82 49.70
C ARG A 161 -14.36 -14.11 51.02
N SER A 162 -13.51 -13.13 51.34
CA SER A 162 -13.77 -12.16 52.40
C SER A 162 -14.79 -11.11 51.97
N ASP A 163 -15.37 -10.37 52.92
CA ASP A 163 -16.32 -9.28 52.61
C ASP A 163 -15.70 -8.20 51.72
N ARG A 164 -14.41 -7.93 51.88
CA ARG A 164 -13.64 -7.03 51.01
C ARG A 164 -13.55 -7.55 49.57
N GLU A 165 -13.40 -8.86 49.39
CA GLU A 165 -13.36 -9.48 48.06
C GLU A 165 -14.75 -9.56 47.43
N ASN A 166 -15.81 -9.74 48.22
CA ASN A 166 -17.19 -9.65 47.74
C ASN A 166 -17.52 -8.22 47.25
N ALA A 167 -17.11 -7.19 48.01
CA ALA A 167 -17.25 -5.80 47.56
C ALA A 167 -16.45 -5.51 46.27
N SER A 168 -15.26 -6.11 46.14
CA SER A 168 -14.42 -5.97 44.93
C SER A 168 -15.02 -6.71 43.72
N LEU A 169 -15.66 -7.86 43.94
CA LEU A 169 -16.38 -8.62 42.91
C LEU A 169 -17.59 -7.83 42.40
N ALA A 170 -18.43 -7.30 43.31
CA ALA A 170 -19.59 -6.50 42.94
C ALA A 170 -19.21 -5.27 42.09
N LYS A 171 -18.11 -4.61 42.43
CA LYS A 171 -17.56 -3.50 41.63
C LYS A 171 -17.08 -3.97 40.25
N ALA A 172 -16.42 -5.12 40.17
CA ALA A 172 -15.97 -5.68 38.89
C ALA A 172 -17.14 -6.12 37.99
N GLU A 173 -18.23 -6.63 38.58
CA GLU A 173 -19.47 -6.98 37.88
C GLU A 173 -20.19 -5.72 37.35
N GLU A 174 -20.21 -4.63 38.11
CA GLU A 174 -20.74 -3.34 37.64
C GLU A 174 -19.91 -2.78 36.46
N GLU A 175 -18.57 -2.87 36.54
CA GLU A 175 -17.67 -2.49 35.45
C GLU A 175 -17.90 -3.37 34.19
N LEU A 176 -18.09 -4.68 34.36
CA LEU A 176 -18.42 -5.61 33.27
C LEU A 176 -19.80 -5.29 32.65
N SER A 177 -20.80 -4.98 33.48
CA SER A 177 -22.13 -4.57 33.00
C SER A 177 -22.04 -3.31 32.13
N LYS A 178 -21.25 -2.32 32.55
CA LYS A 178 -21.02 -1.09 31.76
C LYS A 178 -20.31 -1.38 30.45
N ALA A 179 -19.32 -2.28 30.45
CA ALA A 179 -18.60 -2.70 29.24
C ALA A 179 -19.47 -3.54 28.27
N THR A 180 -20.54 -4.17 28.76
CA THR A 180 -21.43 -5.01 27.95
C THR A 180 -22.59 -4.22 27.32
N MET A 181 -22.97 -3.09 27.91
CA MET A 181 -24.14 -2.29 27.48
C MET A 181 -23.86 -1.24 26.39
N VAL A 182 -22.62 -1.10 25.91
CA VAL A 182 -22.19 0.01 25.02
C VAL A 182 -21.57 -0.48 23.73
#